data_AF-A0A974SXB5-F1
#
_entry.id   AF-A0A974SXB5-F1
#
_cell.length_a   1.000
_cell.length_b   1.000
_cell.length_c   1.000
_cell.angle_alpha   90.00
_cell.angle_beta   90.00
_cell.angle_gamma   90.00
#
_symmetry.space_group_name_H-M   'P 1'
#
loop_
_entity.id
_entity.type
_entity.pdbx_description
1 polymer ?
#
loop_
_entity_poly.entity_id
_entity_poly.type
_entity_poly.pdbx_seq_one_letter_code
_entity_poly.pdbx_strand_id
1 'polypeptide(L)'
;MKSALLALLLLPLAASADNERQPYACDNGSHIEISFSANSDGRPQATLHFADEAITLPQVPAASGTLYRNETLRLHTKEERALFEDDKGNRRDCLRGNTPPPGAASPAPAAASSFVDIAGSVSYLQRIALPPDAVLIVRIQDTARAGAPARTLAEQRIELAGQQVPINFQTTIDRDLIGKRARITISARIESRGKLLFINDRSYPALTDGQPNPVEMRLKPAARGPRR
;
A
#
# COMPACT_ATOMS: atom_id res chain seq x y z
N MET A 1 61.07 35.25 12.76
CA MET A 1 61.04 33.78 12.61
C MET A 1 59.85 33.25 13.39
N LYS A 2 58.76 32.87 12.74
CA LYS A 2 57.68 31.99 13.24
C LYS A 2 56.64 31.83 12.13
N SER A 3 56.92 30.91 11.21
CA SER A 3 55.96 30.48 10.19
C SER A 3 55.12 29.36 10.78
N ALA A 4 53.85 29.63 11.04
CA ALA A 4 52.86 28.62 11.36
C ALA A 4 52.33 28.04 10.03
N LEU A 5 52.73 26.81 9.71
CA LEU A 5 52.11 26.04 8.63
C LEU A 5 50.73 25.55 9.09
N LEU A 6 49.68 26.08 8.46
CA LEU A 6 48.30 25.62 8.59
C LEU A 6 48.13 24.37 7.71
N ALA A 7 47.87 23.21 8.31
CA ALA A 7 47.53 22.00 7.59
C ALA A 7 46.07 22.08 7.11
N LEU A 8 45.86 22.26 5.80
CA LEU A 8 44.57 22.09 5.15
C LEU A 8 44.23 20.59 5.09
N LEU A 9 43.28 20.15 5.92
CA LEU A 9 42.63 18.84 5.80
C LEU A 9 41.69 18.86 4.59
N LEU A 10 42.13 18.25 3.49
CA LEU A 10 41.29 17.86 2.36
C LEU A 10 40.44 16.64 2.78
N LEU A 11 39.15 16.86 3.04
CA LEU A 11 38.17 15.78 3.13
C LEU A 11 37.79 15.31 1.72
N PRO A 12 37.90 14.00 1.40
CA PRO A 12 37.40 13.47 0.14
C PRO A 12 35.87 13.44 0.16
N LEU A 13 35.22 14.09 -0.82
CA LEU A 13 33.80 13.88 -1.09
C LEU A 13 33.62 12.41 -1.50
N ALA A 14 32.93 11.64 -0.67
CA ALA A 14 32.44 10.32 -1.05
C ALA A 14 31.40 10.49 -2.16
N ALA A 15 31.76 10.12 -3.38
CA ALA A 15 30.81 9.89 -4.45
C ALA A 15 30.10 8.55 -4.16
N SER A 16 28.92 8.62 -3.56
CA SER A 16 28.05 7.45 -3.43
C SER A 16 27.61 7.02 -4.82
N ALA A 17 28.15 5.91 -5.32
CA ALA A 17 27.53 5.12 -6.38
C ALA A 17 26.28 4.49 -5.77
N ASP A 18 25.23 5.29 -5.68
CA ASP A 18 24.09 5.03 -4.81
C ASP A 18 23.12 4.04 -5.47
N ASN A 19 23.46 2.76 -5.39
CA ASN A 19 22.53 1.65 -5.65
C ASN A 19 21.46 1.52 -4.54
N GLU A 20 21.34 2.54 -3.69
CA GLU A 20 20.37 2.62 -2.61
C GLU A 20 19.01 3.01 -3.17
N ARG A 21 17.96 2.43 -2.61
CA ARG A 21 16.59 2.75 -2.98
C ARG A 21 16.24 4.08 -2.34
N GLN A 22 16.12 5.12 -3.17
CA GLN A 22 15.77 6.45 -2.72
C GLN A 22 14.24 6.60 -2.78
N PRO A 23 13.59 6.97 -1.66
CA PRO A 23 12.15 7.14 -1.62
C PRO A 23 11.74 8.51 -2.18
N TYR A 24 10.66 8.52 -2.96
CA TYR A 24 10.03 9.70 -3.52
C TYR A 24 8.53 9.71 -3.23
N ALA A 25 8.00 10.87 -2.83
CA ALA A 25 6.57 11.11 -2.67
C ALA A 25 6.06 11.96 -3.84
N CYS A 26 4.96 11.55 -4.47
CA CYS A 26 4.38 12.24 -5.64
C CYS A 26 3.16 13.09 -5.28
N ASP A 27 2.84 14.07 -6.13
CA ASP A 27 1.72 15.02 -5.93
C ASP A 27 0.35 14.35 -5.77
N ASN A 28 0.16 13.17 -6.35
CA ASN A 28 -1.08 12.40 -6.24
C ASN A 28 -1.15 11.49 -5.01
N GLY A 29 -0.23 11.64 -4.06
CA GLY A 29 -0.21 10.92 -2.79
C GLY A 29 0.42 9.53 -2.83
N SER A 30 0.98 9.11 -3.98
CA SER A 30 1.70 7.84 -4.06
C SER A 30 3.16 7.93 -3.64
N HIS A 31 3.76 6.78 -3.37
CA HIS A 31 5.18 6.64 -3.12
C HIS A 31 5.82 5.70 -4.15
N ILE A 32 7.02 6.06 -4.59
CA ILE A 32 7.87 5.23 -5.45
C ILE A 32 9.28 5.23 -4.88
N GLU A 33 9.97 4.10 -4.98
CA GLU A 33 11.39 4.04 -4.66
C GLU A 33 12.20 3.97 -5.96
N ILE A 34 13.28 4.74 -6.05
CA ILE A 34 14.12 4.80 -7.25
C ILE A 34 15.55 4.46 -6.85
N SER A 35 16.14 3.44 -7.48
CA SER A 35 17.56 3.14 -7.34
C SER A 35 18.29 3.45 -8.63
N PHE A 36 19.39 4.20 -8.56
CA PHE A 36 20.20 4.54 -9.72
C PHE A 36 21.41 3.61 -9.79
N SER A 37 21.61 2.96 -10.92
CA SER A 37 22.72 2.03 -11.12
C SER A 37 23.32 2.18 -12.52
N ALA A 38 24.40 1.46 -12.79
CA ALA A 38 24.94 1.32 -14.14
C ALA A 38 24.75 -0.12 -14.62
N ASN A 39 24.48 -0.32 -15.91
CA ASN A 39 24.45 -1.64 -16.51
C ASN A 39 25.88 -2.21 -16.66
N SER A 40 26.01 -3.44 -17.16
CA SER A 40 27.31 -4.11 -17.38
C SER A 40 28.26 -3.35 -18.33
N ASP A 41 27.71 -2.49 -19.19
CA ASP A 41 28.45 -1.64 -20.12
C ASP A 41 28.81 -0.26 -19.52
N GLY A 42 28.52 -0.05 -18.23
CA GLY A 42 28.73 1.22 -17.55
C GLY A 42 27.71 2.32 -17.90
N ARG A 43 26.62 1.99 -18.60
CA ARG A 43 25.56 2.96 -18.93
C ARG A 43 24.62 3.15 -17.73
N PRO A 44 24.34 4.41 -17.34
CA PRO A 44 23.44 4.68 -16.24
C PRO A 44 22.00 4.26 -16.55
N GLN A 45 21.33 3.74 -15.53
CA GLN A 45 19.94 3.29 -15.55
C GLN A 45 19.28 3.61 -14.20
N ALA A 46 17.96 3.79 -14.21
CA ALA A 46 17.16 3.97 -13.02
C ALA A 46 16.19 2.80 -12.90
N THR A 47 16.14 2.14 -11.75
CA THR A 47 15.14 1.12 -11.45
C THR A 47 14.09 1.72 -10.54
N LEU A 48 12.87 1.78 -11.04
CA LEU A 48 11.66 2.16 -10.30
C LEU A 48 11.12 0.92 -9.59
N HIS A 49 11.04 0.96 -8.26
CA HIS A 49 10.41 -0.08 -7.46
C HIS A 49 9.01 0.40 -7.06
N PHE A 50 8.01 -0.29 -7.58
CA PHE A 50 6.60 -0.17 -7.20
C PHE A 50 6.24 -1.31 -6.24
N ALA A 51 5.04 -1.26 -5.63
CA ALA A 51 4.63 -2.21 -4.60
C ALA A 51 4.78 -3.70 -5.01
N ASP A 52 4.51 -4.01 -6.29
CA ASP A 52 4.50 -5.38 -6.81
C ASP A 52 5.49 -5.62 -7.98
N GLU A 53 6.18 -4.58 -8.47
CA GLU A 53 7.00 -4.67 -9.69
C GLU A 53 8.20 -3.72 -9.65
N ALA A 54 9.34 -4.17 -10.19
CA ALA A 54 10.52 -3.33 -10.39
C ALA A 54 10.79 -3.16 -11.89
N ILE A 55 10.81 -1.91 -12.35
CA ILE A 55 10.96 -1.56 -13.77
C ILE A 55 12.24 -0.78 -13.98
N THR A 56 13.10 -1.26 -14.87
CA THR A 56 14.37 -0.63 -15.18
C THR A 56 14.27 0.25 -16.43
N LEU A 57 14.73 1.49 -16.30
CA LEU A 57 14.72 2.53 -17.32
C LEU A 57 16.17 2.89 -17.69
N PRO A 58 16.60 2.67 -18.94
CA PRO A 58 17.90 3.15 -19.39
C PRO A 58 17.90 4.68 -19.48
N GLN A 59 19.04 5.30 -19.18
CA GLN A 59 19.21 6.74 -19.39
C GLN A 59 19.26 7.06 -20.88
N VAL A 60 18.57 8.12 -21.28
CA VAL A 60 18.59 8.67 -22.63
C VAL A 60 19.11 10.12 -22.63
N PRO A 61 19.71 10.60 -23.72
CA PRO A 61 20.15 11.99 -23.83
C PRO A 61 18.98 12.97 -23.71
N ALA A 62 19.13 14.01 -22.90
CA ALA A 62 18.13 15.06 -22.71
C ALA A 62 18.79 16.44 -22.68
N ALA A 63 18.05 17.46 -23.12
CA ALA A 63 18.54 18.85 -23.20
C ALA A 63 18.62 19.55 -21.82
N SER A 64 17.89 19.06 -20.82
CA SER A 64 17.92 19.55 -19.43
C SER A 64 17.66 18.37 -18.50
N GLY A 65 18.28 18.34 -17.32
CA GLY A 65 18.12 17.25 -16.36
C GLY A 65 18.60 15.88 -16.88
N THR A 66 18.22 14.83 -16.16
CA THR A 66 18.52 13.46 -16.53
C THR A 66 17.23 12.74 -16.89
N LEU A 67 17.15 12.18 -18.10
CA LEU A 67 15.97 11.45 -18.56
C LEU A 67 16.28 9.95 -18.60
N TYR A 68 15.43 9.17 -17.97
CA TYR A 68 15.39 7.71 -18.08
C TYR A 68 14.09 7.33 -18.75
N ARG A 69 14.14 6.44 -19.73
CA ARG A 69 12.97 6.10 -20.54
C ARG A 69 13.07 4.69 -21.09
N ASN A 70 11.95 3.96 -21.08
CA ASN A 70 11.77 2.74 -21.86
C ASN A 70 10.65 2.92 -22.90
N GLU A 71 10.07 1.83 -23.39
CA GLU A 71 9.00 1.86 -24.40
C GLU A 71 7.73 2.57 -23.90
N THR A 72 7.42 2.47 -22.61
CA THR A 72 6.12 2.89 -22.04
C THR A 72 6.22 3.98 -20.97
N LEU A 73 7.31 4.04 -20.22
CA LEU A 73 7.49 4.91 -19.06
C LEU A 73 8.60 5.94 -19.30
N ARG A 74 8.44 7.13 -18.68
CA ARG A 74 9.46 8.18 -18.68
C ARG A 74 9.68 8.71 -17.28
N LEU A 75 10.94 8.93 -16.93
CA LEU A 75 11.35 9.49 -15.66
C LEU A 75 12.37 10.59 -15.92
N HIS A 76 12.02 11.82 -15.58
CA HIS A 76 12.91 12.96 -15.68
C HIS A 76 13.34 13.41 -14.30
N THR A 77 14.62 13.29 -13.97
CA THR A 77 15.15 13.68 -12.67
C THR A 77 15.94 14.98 -12.76
N LYS A 78 15.71 15.85 -11.79
CA LYS A 78 16.42 17.12 -11.61
C LYS A 78 16.60 17.37 -10.13
N GLU A 79 17.84 17.24 -9.64
CA GLU A 79 18.20 17.43 -8.23
C GLU A 79 17.40 16.48 -7.32
N GLU A 80 16.49 17.00 -6.50
CA GLU A 80 15.60 16.24 -5.62
C GLU A 80 14.22 15.97 -6.24
N ARG A 81 13.95 16.50 -7.43
CA ARG A 81 12.67 16.33 -8.14
C ARG A 81 12.76 15.19 -9.15
N ALA A 82 11.72 14.39 -9.23
CA ALA A 82 11.53 13.35 -10.24
C ALA A 82 10.15 13.51 -10.87
N LEU A 83 10.10 13.75 -12.17
CA LEU A 83 8.88 13.79 -12.95
C LEU A 83 8.67 12.42 -13.60
N PHE A 84 7.64 11.69 -13.18
CA PHE A 84 7.32 10.37 -13.70
C PHE A 84 6.11 10.43 -14.62
N GLU A 85 6.16 9.77 -15.76
CA GLU A 85 5.08 9.62 -16.73
C GLU A 85 4.82 8.12 -16.97
N ASP A 86 3.57 7.69 -16.78
CA ASP A 86 3.14 6.30 -16.95
C ASP A 86 2.75 5.95 -18.41
N ASP A 87 2.38 4.69 -18.66
CA ASP A 87 1.98 4.19 -19.98
C ASP A 87 0.72 4.88 -20.55
N LYS A 88 -0.08 5.49 -19.66
CA LYS A 88 -1.31 6.21 -20.01
C LYS A 88 -1.05 7.70 -20.20
N GLY A 89 0.19 8.17 -20.04
CA GLY A 89 0.58 9.57 -20.14
C GLY A 89 0.25 10.40 -18.90
N ASN A 90 -0.07 9.78 -17.76
CA ASN A 90 -0.27 10.53 -16.52
C ASN A 90 1.09 10.95 -15.97
N ARG A 91 1.25 12.26 -15.77
CA ARG A 91 2.48 12.86 -15.28
C ARG A 91 2.37 13.19 -13.80
N ARG A 92 3.41 12.85 -13.03
CA ARG A 92 3.48 12.99 -11.58
C ARG A 92 4.78 13.69 -11.20
N ASP A 93 4.67 14.72 -10.38
CA ASP A 93 5.78 15.44 -9.78
C ASP A 93 6.11 14.79 -8.43
N CYS A 94 7.28 14.16 -8.34
CA CYS A 94 7.75 13.47 -7.15
C CYS A 94 8.97 14.16 -6.53
N LEU A 95 9.08 14.14 -5.21
CA LEU A 95 10.16 14.75 -4.44
C LEU A 95 10.90 13.71 -3.60
N ARG A 96 12.23 13.73 -3.64
CA ARG A 96 13.14 12.88 -2.87
C ARG A 96 13.02 13.23 -1.40
N GLY A 97 12.76 12.25 -0.55
CA GLY A 97 12.74 12.48 0.89
C GLY A 97 12.02 11.40 1.69
N ASN A 98 12.50 11.18 2.90
CA ASN A 98 11.97 10.21 3.87
C ASN A 98 11.13 10.86 4.99
N THR A 99 10.66 12.10 4.83
CA THR A 99 9.99 12.86 5.89
C THR A 99 8.61 13.37 5.48
N PRO A 100 7.54 13.01 6.22
CA PRO A 100 6.41 13.92 6.40
C PRO A 100 6.94 15.18 7.13
N PRO A 101 6.48 16.40 6.81
CA PRO A 101 6.97 17.60 7.48
C PRO A 101 6.68 17.54 9.00
N PRO A 102 7.68 17.74 9.86
CA PRO A 102 7.46 17.79 11.30
C PRO A 102 6.85 19.14 11.68
N GLY A 103 5.57 19.14 12.05
CA GLY A 103 4.99 20.21 12.87
C GLY A 103 4.33 21.38 12.14
N ALA A 104 3.33 21.11 11.30
CA ALA A 104 2.20 22.05 11.17
C ALA A 104 0.91 21.31 11.54
N ALA A 105 0.25 21.84 12.57
CA ALA A 105 -0.85 21.22 13.28
C ALA A 105 -2.19 21.27 12.51
N SER A 106 -2.97 20.19 12.71
CA SER A 106 -4.41 20.00 12.47
C SER A 106 -4.94 20.08 11.02
N PRO A 107 -5.57 19.00 10.50
CA PRO A 107 -6.39 19.11 9.31
C PRO A 107 -7.74 19.76 9.69
N ALA A 108 -8.03 20.93 9.14
CA ALA A 108 -9.39 21.25 8.73
C ALA A 108 -9.49 20.89 7.24
N PRO A 109 -10.47 20.07 6.83
CA PRO A 109 -10.37 19.26 5.62
C PRO A 109 -10.65 20.11 4.38
N ALA A 110 -9.68 20.22 3.48
CA ALA A 110 -10.05 20.12 2.08
C ALA A 110 -10.46 18.67 1.90
N ALA A 111 -11.70 18.42 1.49
CA ALA A 111 -12.35 17.12 1.40
C ALA A 111 -11.50 16.09 0.62
N ALA A 112 -10.50 15.53 1.30
CA ALA A 112 -9.76 14.37 0.91
C ALA A 112 -10.56 13.25 1.52
N SER A 113 -11.36 12.59 0.69
CA SER A 113 -11.83 11.23 0.91
C SER A 113 -10.60 10.42 1.32
N SER A 114 -10.40 10.32 2.63
CA SER A 114 -9.14 9.87 3.19
C SER A 114 -9.29 8.38 3.30
N PHE A 115 -8.85 7.66 2.28
CA PHE A 115 -9.00 6.23 2.24
C PHE A 115 -8.09 5.56 3.28
N VAL A 116 -8.54 4.46 3.89
CA VAL A 116 -7.72 3.58 4.73
C VAL A 116 -7.82 2.16 4.23
N ASP A 117 -6.66 1.54 4.02
CA ASP A 117 -6.55 0.16 3.59
C ASP A 117 -6.56 -0.78 4.78
N ILE A 118 -7.46 -1.75 4.73
CA ILE A 118 -7.60 -2.81 5.72
C ILE A 118 -7.17 -4.12 5.05
N ALA A 119 -6.04 -4.65 5.51
CA ALA A 119 -5.51 -5.92 5.04
C ALA A 119 -5.70 -7.03 6.08
N GLY A 120 -5.77 -8.26 5.62
CA GLY A 120 -5.80 -9.42 6.50
C GLY A 120 -5.78 -10.74 5.75
N SER A 121 -5.88 -11.82 6.51
CA SER A 121 -5.91 -13.18 5.98
C SER A 121 -7.03 -13.99 6.62
N VAL A 122 -7.57 -14.93 5.85
CA VAL A 122 -8.66 -15.82 6.22
C VAL A 122 -8.19 -17.26 6.16
N SER A 123 -8.32 -17.99 7.27
CA SER A 123 -8.00 -19.42 7.37
C SER A 123 -9.13 -20.22 8.03
N TYR A 124 -9.20 -21.53 7.80
CA TYR A 124 -10.10 -22.45 8.52
C TYR A 124 -9.39 -23.79 8.77
N LEU A 125 -9.82 -24.53 9.81
CA LEU A 125 -9.10 -25.75 10.25
C LEU A 125 -9.50 -27.03 9.50
N GLN A 126 -10.70 -27.05 8.94
CA GLN A 126 -11.27 -28.22 8.30
C GLN A 126 -10.46 -28.55 7.05
N ARG A 127 -10.05 -29.82 6.89
CA ARG A 127 -9.40 -30.29 5.66
C ARG A 127 -10.43 -30.61 4.59
N ILE A 128 -11.23 -29.61 4.22
CA ILE A 128 -12.22 -29.75 3.15
C ILE A 128 -11.86 -28.80 2.01
N ALA A 129 -12.01 -29.30 0.79
CA ALA A 129 -11.90 -28.48 -0.41
C ALA A 129 -13.11 -27.53 -0.48
N LEU A 130 -12.84 -26.26 -0.76
CA LEU A 130 -13.92 -25.33 -1.08
C LEU A 130 -14.50 -25.68 -2.44
N PRO A 131 -15.84 -25.61 -2.60
CA PRO A 131 -16.45 -25.68 -3.92
C PRO A 131 -15.86 -24.62 -4.87
N PRO A 132 -15.79 -24.88 -6.18
CA PRO A 132 -15.31 -23.89 -7.14
C PRO A 132 -16.22 -22.65 -7.20
N ASP A 133 -17.49 -22.78 -6.81
CA ASP A 133 -18.46 -21.69 -6.70
C ASP A 133 -18.48 -21.01 -5.32
N ALA A 134 -17.47 -21.28 -4.47
CA ALA A 134 -17.35 -20.62 -3.18
C ALA A 134 -16.94 -19.15 -3.33
N VAL A 135 -17.62 -18.27 -2.63
CA VAL A 135 -17.35 -16.82 -2.58
C VAL A 135 -17.06 -16.44 -1.13
N LEU A 136 -15.88 -15.89 -0.90
CA LEU A 136 -15.53 -15.22 0.36
C LEU A 136 -16.12 -13.82 0.33
N ILE A 137 -16.93 -13.52 1.34
CA ILE A 137 -17.52 -12.21 1.56
C ILE A 137 -16.88 -11.64 2.82
N VAL A 138 -16.05 -10.62 2.65
CA VAL A 138 -15.43 -9.85 3.72
C VAL A 138 -16.24 -8.57 3.91
N ARG A 139 -16.66 -8.28 5.13
CA ARG A 139 -17.39 -7.07 5.48
C ARG A 139 -16.68 -6.32 6.59
N ILE A 140 -16.47 -5.04 6.34
CA ILE A 140 -15.97 -4.10 7.33
C ILE A 140 -17.16 -3.33 7.86
N GLN A 141 -17.34 -3.36 9.16
CA GLN A 141 -18.52 -2.83 9.81
C GLN A 141 -18.15 -1.94 10.99
N ASP A 142 -18.91 -0.87 11.17
CA ASP A 142 -18.88 -0.06 12.38
C ASP A 142 -19.87 -0.63 13.42
N THR A 143 -19.30 -1.07 14.54
CA THR A 143 -20.00 -1.64 15.70
C THR A 143 -19.98 -0.72 16.92
N ALA A 144 -19.63 0.57 16.76
CA ALA A 144 -19.58 1.51 17.87
C ALA A 144 -20.93 1.74 18.56
N ARG A 145 -22.02 1.62 17.80
CA ARG A 145 -23.37 1.81 18.33
C ARG A 145 -23.83 0.54 19.04
N ALA A 146 -23.62 0.50 20.35
CA ALA A 146 -24.18 -0.54 21.21
C ALA A 146 -25.71 -0.59 21.05
N GLY A 147 -26.25 -1.78 20.75
CA GLY A 147 -27.69 -1.99 20.59
C GLY A 147 -28.28 -1.63 19.22
N ALA A 148 -27.46 -1.18 18.25
CA ALA A 148 -27.88 -0.92 16.87
C ALA A 148 -27.26 -1.95 15.90
N PRO A 149 -27.90 -2.22 14.75
CA PRO A 149 -27.30 -3.07 13.72
C PRO A 149 -25.98 -2.49 13.23
N ALA A 150 -24.97 -3.35 13.06
CA ALA A 150 -23.65 -2.96 12.58
C ALA A 150 -23.75 -2.32 11.19
N ARG A 151 -23.18 -1.12 11.03
CA ARG A 151 -23.20 -0.42 9.73
C ARG A 151 -22.08 -0.97 8.86
N THR A 152 -22.42 -1.61 7.74
CA THR A 152 -21.42 -2.01 6.74
C THR A 152 -20.81 -0.76 6.10
N LEU A 153 -19.50 -0.61 6.22
CA LEU A 153 -18.71 0.46 5.61
C LEU A 153 -18.18 0.03 4.24
N ALA A 154 -17.76 -1.23 4.14
CA ALA A 154 -17.34 -1.85 2.89
C ALA A 154 -17.66 -3.35 2.88
N GLU A 155 -17.92 -3.88 1.69
CA GLU A 155 -18.06 -5.30 1.42
C GLU A 155 -17.19 -5.66 0.22
N GLN A 156 -16.38 -6.70 0.36
CA GLN A 156 -15.59 -7.27 -0.70
C GLN A 156 -16.02 -8.72 -0.92
N ARG A 157 -16.22 -9.08 -2.18
CA ARG A 157 -16.61 -10.42 -2.61
C ARG A 157 -15.48 -10.98 -3.46
N ILE A 158 -14.91 -12.10 -3.02
CA ILE A 158 -13.77 -12.76 -3.65
C ILE A 158 -14.22 -14.15 -4.06
N GLU A 159 -14.22 -14.42 -5.36
CA GLU A 159 -14.47 -15.76 -5.88
C GLU A 159 -13.27 -16.64 -5.57
N LEU A 160 -13.48 -17.70 -4.80
CA LEU A 160 -12.39 -18.54 -4.34
C LEU A 160 -11.96 -19.53 -5.40
N ALA A 161 -12.85 -19.97 -6.30
CA ALA A 161 -12.51 -20.87 -7.42
C ALA A 161 -11.63 -22.10 -7.04
N GLY A 162 -11.75 -22.59 -5.80
CA GLY A 162 -10.92 -23.70 -5.28
C GLY A 162 -9.58 -23.28 -4.64
N GLN A 163 -9.33 -21.98 -4.45
CA GLN A 163 -8.16 -21.43 -3.75
C GLN A 163 -8.02 -22.04 -2.36
N GLN A 164 -6.78 -22.42 -2.01
CA GLN A 164 -6.45 -22.94 -0.70
C GLN A 164 -6.20 -21.82 0.30
N VAL A 165 -6.62 -22.05 1.55
CA VAL A 165 -6.30 -21.18 2.68
C VAL A 165 -4.81 -21.26 3.04
N PRO A 166 -4.21 -20.18 3.56
CA PRO A 166 -4.84 -18.89 3.90
C PRO A 166 -5.11 -18.00 2.69
N ILE A 167 -6.28 -17.34 2.68
CA ILE A 167 -6.70 -16.40 1.63
C ILE A 167 -6.44 -14.97 2.13
N ASN A 168 -5.58 -14.23 1.44
CA ASN A 168 -5.32 -12.83 1.75
C ASN A 168 -6.37 -11.93 1.11
N PHE A 169 -6.73 -10.85 1.79
CA PHE A 169 -7.63 -9.84 1.25
C PHE A 169 -7.14 -8.45 1.65
N GLN A 170 -7.51 -7.47 0.83
CA GLN A 170 -7.30 -6.05 1.08
C GLN A 170 -8.53 -5.29 0.63
N THR A 171 -9.04 -4.43 1.51
CA THR A 171 -10.18 -3.56 1.24
C THR A 171 -9.86 -2.14 1.66
N THR A 172 -10.16 -1.21 0.77
CA THR A 172 -10.06 0.23 1.02
C THR A 172 -11.41 0.76 1.52
N ILE A 173 -11.42 1.53 2.60
CA ILE A 173 -12.61 2.21 3.12
C ILE A 173 -12.38 3.71 3.20
N ASP A 174 -13.43 4.50 2.99
CA ASP A 174 -13.36 5.95 3.15
C ASP A 174 -13.42 6.33 4.64
N ARG A 175 -12.42 7.06 5.15
CA ARG A 175 -12.38 7.55 6.54
C ARG A 175 -13.49 8.54 6.83
N ASP A 176 -14.07 9.20 5.85
CA ASP A 176 -15.24 10.06 6.06
C ASP A 176 -16.46 9.24 6.52
N LEU A 177 -16.49 7.94 6.22
CA LEU A 177 -17.50 7.00 6.73
C LEU A 177 -17.21 6.53 8.17
N ILE A 178 -15.99 6.73 8.67
CA ILE A 178 -15.53 6.32 9.99
C ILE A 178 -15.76 7.47 10.99
N GLY A 179 -16.73 7.30 11.89
CA GLY A 179 -16.97 8.26 12.96
C GLY A 179 -15.81 8.36 13.96
N LYS A 180 -15.70 9.50 14.66
CA LYS A 180 -14.67 9.77 15.71
C LYS A 180 -14.63 8.75 16.86
N ARG A 181 -15.71 7.98 17.04
CA ARG A 181 -15.82 6.90 18.05
C ARG A 181 -16.22 5.57 17.40
N ALA A 182 -15.98 5.41 16.09
CA ALA A 182 -16.35 4.22 15.37
C ALA A 182 -15.52 3.01 15.82
N ARG A 183 -16.14 1.84 15.90
CA ARG A 183 -15.49 0.61 16.29
C ARG A 183 -15.48 -0.30 15.09
N ILE A 184 -14.39 -0.25 14.34
CA ILE A 184 -14.33 -0.93 13.06
C ILE A 184 -13.92 -2.37 13.28
N THR A 185 -14.85 -3.25 12.94
CA THR A 185 -14.69 -4.69 13.03
C THR A 185 -14.78 -5.30 11.66
N ILE A 186 -14.03 -6.38 11.45
CA ILE A 186 -14.09 -7.15 10.22
C ILE A 186 -14.80 -8.49 10.48
N SER A 187 -15.60 -8.89 9.51
CA SER A 187 -16.26 -10.19 9.47
C SER A 187 -16.01 -10.84 8.12
N ALA A 188 -15.86 -12.16 8.14
CA ALA A 188 -15.58 -12.95 6.97
C ALA A 188 -16.48 -14.18 6.97
N ARG A 189 -17.09 -14.44 5.82
CA ARG A 189 -17.92 -15.61 5.61
C ARG A 189 -17.77 -16.15 4.21
N ILE A 190 -17.90 -17.45 4.07
CA ILE A 190 -17.81 -18.14 2.79
C ILE A 190 -19.18 -18.69 2.46
N GLU A 191 -19.70 -18.35 1.29
CA GLU A 191 -20.97 -18.81 0.77
C GLU A 191 -20.75 -19.59 -0.53
N SER A 192 -21.60 -20.58 -0.81
CA SER A 192 -21.63 -21.32 -2.07
C SER A 192 -23.08 -21.44 -2.50
N ARG A 193 -23.42 -20.99 -3.72
CA ARG A 193 -24.80 -20.89 -4.23
C ARG A 193 -25.78 -20.26 -3.21
N GLY A 194 -25.35 -19.23 -2.48
CA GLY A 194 -26.14 -18.54 -1.46
C GLY A 194 -26.30 -19.31 -0.13
N LYS A 195 -25.65 -20.47 0.03
CA LYS A 195 -25.60 -21.22 1.29
C LYS A 195 -24.33 -20.87 2.05
N LEU A 196 -24.50 -20.38 3.28
CA LEU A 196 -23.39 -20.12 4.20
C LEU A 196 -22.68 -21.43 4.57
N LEU A 197 -21.39 -21.51 4.26
CA LEU A 197 -20.53 -22.66 4.57
C LEU A 197 -19.66 -22.37 5.80
N PHE A 198 -19.04 -21.20 5.85
CA PHE A 198 -18.14 -20.80 6.92
C PHE A 198 -18.38 -19.37 7.35
N ILE A 199 -18.14 -19.07 8.63
CA ILE A 199 -18.29 -17.74 9.22
C ILE A 199 -17.29 -17.56 10.37
N ASN A 200 -16.83 -16.33 10.62
CA ASN A 200 -16.09 -15.99 11.82
C ASN A 200 -17.02 -15.94 13.04
N ASP A 201 -16.61 -16.51 14.17
CA ASP A 201 -17.37 -16.47 15.43
C ASP A 201 -16.84 -15.43 16.43
N ARG A 202 -15.67 -14.85 16.15
CA ARG A 202 -15.02 -13.83 16.98
C ARG A 202 -15.09 -12.47 16.31
N SER A 203 -15.13 -11.43 17.14
CA SER A 203 -14.96 -10.05 16.69
C SER A 203 -13.48 -9.78 16.48
N TYR A 204 -13.17 -9.19 15.32
CA TYR A 204 -11.83 -8.88 14.90
C TYR A 204 -11.72 -7.37 14.67
N PRO A 205 -11.00 -6.61 15.51
CA PRO A 205 -10.81 -5.18 15.30
C PRO A 205 -9.89 -4.95 14.10
N ALA A 206 -10.40 -4.27 13.08
CA ALA A 206 -9.64 -3.94 11.88
C ALA A 206 -8.86 -2.62 12.01
N LEU A 207 -9.27 -1.77 12.96
CA LEU A 207 -8.60 -0.53 13.31
C LEU A 207 -8.31 -0.54 14.81
N THR A 208 -7.06 -0.25 15.16
CA THR A 208 -6.60 -0.06 16.54
C THR A 208 -6.06 1.37 16.65
N ASP A 209 -6.63 2.18 17.54
CA ASP A 209 -6.26 3.61 17.71
C ASP A 209 -6.29 4.42 16.40
N GLY A 210 -7.20 4.06 15.48
CA GLY A 210 -7.37 4.74 14.19
C GLY A 210 -6.34 4.34 13.12
N GLN A 211 -5.50 3.34 13.39
CA GLN A 211 -4.53 2.77 12.45
C GLN A 211 -4.94 1.36 11.99
N PRO A 212 -4.78 1.04 10.70
CA PRO A 212 -5.14 -0.26 10.17
C PRO A 212 -4.29 -1.34 10.82
N ASN A 213 -4.96 -2.36 11.36
CA ASN A 213 -4.32 -3.48 12.01
C ASN A 213 -4.51 -4.73 11.13
N PRO A 214 -3.45 -5.34 10.59
CA PRO A 214 -3.57 -6.58 9.84
C PRO A 214 -4.20 -7.67 10.72
N VAL A 215 -5.24 -8.32 10.21
CA VAL A 215 -5.96 -9.34 11.00
C VAL A 215 -5.91 -10.70 10.34
N GLU A 216 -5.50 -11.70 11.12
CA GLU A 216 -5.69 -13.11 10.78
C GLU A 216 -7.01 -13.62 11.36
N MET A 217 -7.97 -13.88 10.48
CA MET A 217 -9.30 -14.37 10.83
C MET A 217 -9.37 -15.88 10.65
N ARG A 218 -9.87 -16.56 11.70
CA ARG A 218 -10.16 -17.98 11.62
C ARG A 218 -11.65 -18.24 11.52
N LEU A 219 -12.06 -18.88 10.43
CA LEU A 219 -13.44 -19.20 10.15
C LEU A 219 -13.79 -20.58 10.69
N LYS A 220 -15.05 -20.74 11.07
CA LYS A 220 -15.65 -22.01 11.48
C LYS A 220 -16.80 -22.37 10.55
N PRO A 221 -17.10 -23.66 10.38
CA PRO A 221 -18.28 -24.09 9.66
C PRO A 221 -19.50 -23.45 10.29
N ALA A 222 -20.37 -22.89 9.45
CA ALA A 222 -21.62 -22.34 9.94
C ALA A 222 -22.46 -23.47 10.52
N ALA A 223 -22.80 -23.37 11.80
CA ALA A 223 -23.87 -24.18 12.36
C ALA A 223 -25.15 -23.84 11.59
N ARG A 224 -25.93 -24.86 11.21
CA ARG A 224 -27.17 -24.71 10.44
C ARG A 224 -28.14 -23.81 11.23
N GLY A 225 -28.17 -22.50 10.92
CA GLY A 225 -29.06 -21.55 11.58
C GLY A 225 -30.54 -21.87 11.26
N PRO A 226 -31.49 -21.59 12.16
CA PRO A 226 -32.88 -21.93 11.94
C PRO A 226 -33.44 -21.11 10.77
N ARG A 227 -34.18 -21.78 9.89
CA ARG A 227 -34.99 -21.15 8.84
C ARG A 227 -36.01 -20.24 9.52
N ARG A 228 -35.99 -18.95 9.19
CA ARG A 228 -37.13 -18.05 9.44
C ARG A 228 -38.01 -18.03 8.20
#